data_AF-A0A2T1CT58-F1
#
_entry.id   AF-A0A2T1CT58-F1
#
_cell.length_a   1.000
_cell.length_b   1.000
_cell.length_c   1.000
_cell.angle_alpha   90.00
_cell.angle_beta   90.00
_cell.angle_gamma   90.00
#
_symmetry.space_group_name_H-M   'P 1'
#
loop_
_entity.id
_entity.type
_entity.pdbx_description
1 polymer ?
#
loop_
_entity_poly.entity_id
_entity_poly.type
_entity_poly.pdbx_seq_one_letter_code
_entity_poly.pdbx_strand_id
1 'polypeptide(L)'
;MQRLKILAQFSRLRRWFAQNLGVSTLRKEQVYLDIAQSVTLTDASYWIQVLFSAGIATLGLVLNSPAVIIGAMLISPLMGSILANGLALAAGDAILALRAVVNLILSCGLAISFAVVLVLILPFQEMTDEILARTQPNLLDLVIALFSGAVGAVAICK
;
A
#
# COMPACT_ATOMS: atom_id res chain seq x y z
N MET A 1 23.21 36.52 -4.94
CA MET A 1 22.44 36.75 -3.68
C MET A 1 20.96 36.30 -3.71
N GLN A 2 20.24 36.27 -4.84
CA GLN A 2 18.83 35.81 -4.89
C GLN A 2 18.61 34.31 -4.61
N ARG A 3 19.51 33.42 -5.07
CA ARG A 3 19.38 31.96 -4.85
C ARG A 3 19.42 31.54 -3.37
N LEU A 4 20.13 32.29 -2.52
CA LEU A 4 20.21 32.04 -1.07
C LEU A 4 18.91 32.40 -0.32
N LYS A 5 18.14 33.39 -0.78
CA LYS A 5 16.84 33.76 -0.18
C LYS A 5 15.75 32.72 -0.45
N ILE A 6 15.74 32.14 -1.65
CA ILE A 6 14.77 31.10 -2.06
C ILE A 6 14.98 29.82 -1.24
N LEU A 7 16.24 29.38 -1.07
CA LEU A 7 16.58 28.24 -0.22
C LEU A 7 16.24 28.49 1.26
N ALA A 8 16.44 29.71 1.74
CA ALA A 8 16.08 30.10 3.11
C ALA A 8 14.55 30.08 3.33
N GLN A 9 13.75 30.54 2.35
CA GLN A 9 12.28 30.48 2.40
C GLN A 9 11.76 29.03 2.41
N PHE A 10 12.30 28.16 1.55
CA PHE A 10 11.92 26.75 1.49
C PHE A 10 12.23 26.03 2.82
N SER A 11 13.39 26.33 3.43
CA SER A 11 13.75 25.80 4.75
C SER A 11 12.85 26.30 5.88
N ARG A 12 12.30 27.51 5.78
CA ARG A 12 11.35 28.08 6.75
C ARG A 12 9.99 27.40 6.62
N LEU A 13 9.49 27.24 5.40
CA LEU A 13 8.21 26.59 5.15
C LEU A 13 8.24 25.12 5.60
N ARG A 14 9.32 24.40 5.29
CA ARG A 14 9.51 23.01 5.75
C ARG A 14 9.52 22.90 7.28
N ARG A 15 10.20 23.81 7.97
CA ARG A 15 10.27 23.84 9.44
C ARG A 15 8.91 24.19 10.05
N TRP A 16 8.20 25.16 9.47
CA TRP A 16 6.87 25.55 9.90
C TRP A 16 5.85 24.40 9.74
N PHE A 17 5.88 23.71 8.59
CA PHE A 17 5.05 22.52 8.37
C PHE A 17 5.40 21.39 9.36
N ALA A 18 6.69 21.08 9.52
CA ALA A 18 7.13 20.02 10.43
C ALA A 18 6.74 20.30 11.89
N GLN A 19 6.82 21.56 12.34
CA GLN A 19 6.42 21.97 13.68
C GLN A 19 4.90 21.86 13.88
N ASN A 20 4.10 22.31 12.90
CA ASN A 20 2.64 22.22 12.98
C ASN A 20 2.10 20.79 12.91
N LEU A 21 2.80 19.90 12.19
CA LEU A 21 2.44 18.49 12.11
C LEU A 21 2.88 17.68 13.34
N GLY A 22 3.78 18.22 14.18
CA GLY A 22 4.32 17.52 15.35
C GLY A 22 5.34 16.43 15.02
N VAL A 23 5.91 16.43 13.80
CA VAL A 23 6.85 15.39 13.35
C VAL A 23 8.18 15.55 14.06
N SER A 24 8.46 14.69 15.04
CA SER A 24 9.75 14.67 15.73
C SER A 24 10.83 14.04 14.85
N THR A 25 12.06 14.57 14.90
CA THR A 25 13.20 14.01 14.15
C THR A 25 13.58 12.60 14.60
N LEU A 26 13.32 12.25 15.87
CA LEU A 26 13.55 10.92 16.43
C LEU A 26 12.59 9.85 15.84
N ARG A 27 11.40 10.26 15.39
CA ARG A 27 10.39 9.37 14.79
C ARG A 27 10.80 8.82 13.43
N LYS A 28 11.67 9.53 12.70
CA LYS A 28 12.06 9.17 11.32
C LYS A 28 12.71 7.79 11.24
N GLU A 29 13.60 7.50 12.18
CA GLU A 29 14.28 6.21 12.25
C GLU A 29 13.29 5.09 12.57
N GLN A 30 12.38 5.32 13.53
CA GLN A 30 11.33 4.36 13.88
C GLN A 30 10.43 4.05 12.66
N VAL A 31 9.95 5.08 11.97
CA VAL A 31 9.12 4.92 10.76
C VAL A 31 9.86 4.11 9.69
N TYR A 32 11.16 4.36 9.51
CA TYR A 32 11.97 3.61 8.57
C TYR A 32 12.05 2.13 8.94
N LEU A 33 12.33 1.83 10.22
CA LEU A 33 12.44 0.47 10.72
C LEU A 33 11.11 -0.28 10.66
N ASP A 34 10.01 0.36 11.07
CA ASP A 34 8.65 -0.21 11.05
C ASP A 34 8.24 -0.61 9.62
N ILE A 35 8.46 0.30 8.66
CA ILE A 35 8.16 0.04 7.25
C ILE A 35 9.10 -1.04 6.67
N ALA A 36 10.39 -1.01 7.00
CA ALA A 36 11.33 -2.03 6.52
C ALA A 36 11.02 -3.43 7.07
N GLN A 37 10.48 -3.53 8.29
CA GLN A 37 10.05 -4.80 8.89
C GLN A 37 8.75 -5.33 8.27
N SER A 38 7.90 -4.46 7.72
CA SER A 38 6.66 -4.88 7.03
C SER A 38 6.88 -5.70 5.75
N VAL A 39 8.12 -5.76 5.25
CA VAL A 39 8.52 -6.47 4.03
C VAL A 39 9.15 -7.84 4.34
N THR A 40 9.10 -8.31 5.58
CA THR A 40 9.68 -9.60 5.96
C THR A 40 8.90 -10.75 5.33
N LEU A 41 9.62 -11.70 4.72
CA LEU A 41 9.03 -12.89 4.09
C LEU A 41 8.84 -14.06 5.07
N THR A 42 9.38 -13.93 6.28
CA THR A 42 9.44 -15.00 7.28
C THR A 42 8.23 -15.05 8.21
N ASP A 43 7.38 -14.02 8.21
CA ASP A 43 6.22 -13.98 9.08
C ASP A 43 5.08 -14.84 8.51
N ALA A 44 4.78 -15.95 9.20
CA ALA A 44 3.67 -16.82 8.84
C ALA A 44 2.31 -16.11 8.91
N SER A 45 2.16 -15.16 9.85
CA SER A 45 0.92 -14.39 10.04
C SER A 45 0.61 -13.55 8.81
N TYR A 46 1.64 -12.97 8.19
CA TYR A 46 1.51 -12.22 6.94
C TYR A 46 0.94 -13.08 5.81
N TRP A 47 1.51 -14.27 5.58
CA TRP A 47 1.06 -15.16 4.50
C TRP A 47 -0.37 -15.67 4.72
N ILE A 48 -0.72 -15.95 5.98
CA ILE A 48 -2.09 -16.27 6.37
C ILE A 48 -3.02 -15.10 6.01
N GLN A 49 -2.70 -13.87 6.40
CA GLN A 49 -3.52 -12.69 6.07
C GLN A 49 -3.69 -12.49 4.56
N VAL A 50 -2.64 -12.73 3.76
CA VAL A 50 -2.72 -12.70 2.28
C VAL A 50 -3.72 -13.74 1.76
N LEU A 51 -3.63 -14.99 2.22
CA LEU A 51 -4.53 -16.06 1.78
C LEU A 51 -5.99 -15.80 2.17
N PHE A 52 -6.23 -15.43 3.43
CA PHE A 52 -7.57 -15.15 3.93
C PHE A 52 -8.18 -13.91 3.25
N SER A 53 -7.42 -12.82 3.11
CA SER A 53 -7.93 -11.63 2.39
C SER A 53 -8.21 -11.93 0.91
N ALA A 54 -7.36 -12.72 0.23
CA ALA A 54 -7.62 -13.16 -1.14
C ALA A 54 -8.89 -14.02 -1.25
N GLY A 55 -9.12 -14.94 -0.31
CA GLY A 55 -10.34 -15.74 -0.27
C GLY A 55 -11.59 -14.90 -0.06
N ILE A 56 -11.58 -13.99 0.93
CA ILE A 56 -12.69 -13.08 1.22
C ILE A 56 -12.96 -12.17 0.02
N ALA A 57 -11.91 -11.61 -0.60
CA ALA A 57 -12.05 -10.78 -1.79
C ALA A 57 -12.66 -11.56 -2.96
N THR A 58 -12.20 -12.79 -3.20
CA THR A 58 -12.72 -13.65 -4.29
C THR A 58 -14.20 -13.96 -4.07
N LEU A 59 -14.59 -14.36 -2.85
CA LEU A 59 -15.99 -14.59 -2.50
C LEU A 59 -16.83 -13.31 -2.60
N GLY A 60 -16.28 -12.16 -2.18
CA GLY A 60 -16.93 -10.86 -2.31
C GLY A 60 -17.20 -10.47 -3.76
N LEU A 61 -16.26 -10.74 -4.67
CA LEU A 61 -16.41 -10.51 -6.11
C LEU A 61 -17.49 -11.42 -6.71
N VAL A 62 -17.50 -12.71 -6.35
CA VAL A 62 -18.52 -13.67 -6.83
C VAL A 62 -19.91 -13.31 -6.30
N LEU A 63 -20.01 -12.82 -5.06
CA LEU A 63 -21.28 -12.35 -4.46
C LEU A 63 -21.70 -10.95 -4.89
N ASN A 64 -20.92 -10.27 -5.74
CA ASN A 64 -21.13 -8.87 -6.13
C ASN A 64 -21.33 -7.94 -4.91
N SER A 65 -20.52 -8.12 -3.86
CA SER A 65 -20.67 -7.41 -2.58
C SER A 65 -19.51 -6.45 -2.31
N PRO A 66 -19.70 -5.14 -2.55
CA PRO A 66 -18.68 -4.12 -2.30
C PRO A 66 -18.20 -4.11 -0.85
N ALA A 67 -19.12 -4.33 0.11
CA ALA A 67 -18.81 -4.32 1.54
C ALA A 67 -17.82 -5.43 1.93
N VAL A 68 -18.00 -6.64 1.39
CA VAL A 68 -17.10 -7.78 1.65
C VAL A 68 -15.74 -7.53 1.02
N ILE A 69 -15.71 -6.96 -0.20
CA ILE A 69 -14.48 -6.61 -0.90
C ILE A 69 -13.68 -5.56 -0.11
N ILE A 70 -14.33 -4.52 0.39
CA ILE A 70 -13.70 -3.51 1.25
C ILE A 70 -13.18 -4.15 2.54
N GLY A 71 -13.93 -5.07 3.14
CA GLY A 71 -13.48 -5.83 4.32
C GLY A 71 -12.18 -6.59 4.06
N ALA A 72 -12.05 -7.23 2.90
CA ALA A 72 -10.81 -7.90 2.50
C ALA A 72 -9.63 -6.91 2.34
N MET A 73 -9.89 -5.70 1.82
CA MET A 73 -8.86 -4.66 1.68
C MET A 73 -8.30 -4.20 3.04
N LEU A 74 -9.12 -4.18 4.09
CA LEU A 74 -8.68 -3.80 5.45
C LEU A 74 -7.80 -4.86 6.13
N ILE A 75 -8.00 -6.13 5.77
CA ILE A 75 -7.24 -7.26 6.33
C ILE A 75 -5.90 -7.44 5.59
N SER A 76 -5.85 -7.06 4.31
CA SER A 76 -4.70 -7.30 3.44
C SER A 76 -3.44 -6.56 3.93
N PRO A 77 -2.31 -7.27 4.15
CA PRO A 77 -1.07 -6.66 4.61
C PRO A 77 -0.22 -6.08 3.46
N LEU A 78 -0.71 -6.15 2.21
CA LEU A 78 0.03 -5.71 1.01
C LEU A 78 0.42 -4.23 1.07
N MET A 79 -0.36 -3.40 1.78
CA MET A 79 -0.08 -1.98 1.94
C MET A 79 1.32 -1.72 2.52
N GLY A 80 1.83 -2.59 3.42
CA GLY A 80 3.18 -2.47 3.97
C GLY A 80 4.27 -2.49 2.90
N SER A 81 4.20 -3.47 1.98
CA SER A 81 5.15 -3.58 0.86
C SER A 81 5.06 -2.41 -0.13
N ILE A 82 3.85 -1.90 -0.39
CA ILE A 82 3.64 -0.73 -1.27
C ILE A 82 4.26 0.53 -0.62
N LEU A 83 4.01 0.75 0.67
CA LEU A 83 4.59 1.86 1.43
C LEU A 83 6.11 1.75 1.53
N ALA A 84 6.64 0.54 1.74
CA ALA A 84 8.09 0.31 1.77
C ALA A 84 8.76 0.62 0.44
N ASN A 85 8.14 0.27 -0.69
CA ASN A 85 8.65 0.64 -2.00
C ASN A 85 8.66 2.17 -2.19
N GLY A 86 7.58 2.86 -1.79
CA GLY A 86 7.50 4.32 -1.84
C GLY A 86 8.56 4.99 -0.95
N LEU A 87 8.76 4.50 0.26
CA LEU A 87 9.80 4.97 1.18
C LEU A 87 11.20 4.73 0.62
N ALA A 88 11.45 3.55 0.06
CA ALA A 88 12.73 3.20 -0.53
C ALA A 88 13.11 4.14 -1.68
N LEU A 89 12.14 4.47 -2.55
CA LEU A 89 12.33 5.46 -3.61
C LEU A 89 12.59 6.87 -3.06
N ALA A 90 11.89 7.28 -2.01
CA ALA A 90 12.09 8.57 -1.37
C ALA A 90 13.42 8.69 -0.62
N ALA A 91 13.90 7.60 -0.03
CA ALA A 91 15.16 7.52 0.71
C ALA A 91 16.38 7.20 -0.18
N GLY A 92 16.14 6.73 -1.42
CA GLY A 92 17.20 6.26 -2.32
C GLY A 92 17.79 4.90 -1.94
N ASP A 93 17.05 4.06 -1.21
CA ASP A 93 17.51 2.72 -0.79
C ASP A 93 17.06 1.66 -1.81
N ALA A 94 17.96 1.30 -2.73
CA ALA A 94 17.69 0.29 -3.74
C ALA A 94 17.50 -1.13 -3.16
N ILE A 95 18.12 -1.44 -2.01
CA ILE A 95 18.02 -2.76 -1.37
C ILE A 95 16.61 -2.92 -0.79
N LEU A 96 16.12 -1.90 -0.09
CA LEU A 96 14.75 -1.89 0.43
C LEU A 96 13.72 -1.94 -0.70
N ALA A 97 13.94 -1.19 -1.80
CA ALA A 97 13.06 -1.20 -2.96
C ALA A 97 12.95 -2.61 -3.58
N LEU A 98 14.09 -3.28 -3.80
CA LEU A 98 14.10 -4.63 -4.36
C LEU A 98 13.39 -5.63 -3.43
N ARG A 99 13.64 -5.56 -2.12
CA ARG A 99 12.96 -6.40 -1.13
C ARG A 99 11.44 -6.18 -1.16
N ALA A 100 11.00 -4.92 -1.24
CA ALA A 100 9.60 -4.53 -1.28
C ALA A 100 8.90 -5.05 -2.54
N VAL A 101 9.54 -4.89 -3.69
CA VAL A 101 9.02 -5.38 -4.97
C VAL A 101 8.94 -6.91 -4.99
N VAL A 102 9.98 -7.61 -4.52
CA VAL A 102 9.97 -9.08 -4.46
C VAL A 102 8.86 -9.59 -3.53
N ASN A 103 8.71 -8.99 -2.35
CA ASN A 103 7.61 -9.33 -1.43
C ASN A 103 6.25 -9.11 -2.10
N LEU A 104 6.02 -7.93 -2.69
CA LEU A 104 4.77 -7.61 -3.36
C LEU A 104 4.44 -8.60 -4.50
N ILE A 105 5.42 -8.96 -5.33
CA ILE A 105 5.24 -9.92 -6.42
C ILE A 105 4.90 -11.31 -5.89
N LEU A 106 5.61 -11.80 -4.87
CA LEU A 106 5.35 -13.12 -4.28
C LEU A 106 3.96 -13.18 -3.64
N SER A 107 3.59 -12.14 -2.89
CA SER A 107 2.29 -12.07 -2.23
C SER A 107 1.14 -11.94 -3.23
N CYS A 108 1.31 -11.13 -4.28
CA CYS A 108 0.34 -11.03 -5.37
C CYS A 108 0.22 -12.36 -6.13
N GLY A 109 1.35 -13.00 -6.44
CA GLY A 109 1.38 -14.31 -7.09
C GLY A 109 0.66 -15.38 -6.26
N LEU A 110 0.88 -15.41 -4.95
CA LEU A 110 0.17 -16.32 -4.04
C LEU A 110 -1.34 -16.02 -4.01
N ALA A 111 -1.73 -14.75 -3.87
CA ALA A 111 -3.14 -14.35 -3.83
C ALA A 111 -3.88 -14.70 -5.13
N ILE A 112 -3.29 -14.41 -6.29
CA ILE A 112 -3.84 -14.77 -7.60
C ILE A 112 -3.94 -16.29 -7.75
N SER A 113 -2.87 -17.03 -7.44
CA SER A 113 -2.87 -18.50 -7.55
C SER A 113 -3.98 -19.11 -6.68
N PHE A 114 -4.13 -18.59 -5.45
CA PHE A 114 -5.17 -19.04 -4.53
C PHE A 114 -6.58 -18.70 -5.05
N ALA A 115 -6.80 -17.49 -5.55
CA ALA A 115 -8.07 -17.09 -6.15
C ALA A 115 -8.45 -17.97 -7.34
N VAL A 116 -7.49 -18.30 -8.21
CA VAL A 116 -7.70 -19.23 -9.34
C VAL A 116 -8.16 -20.60 -8.85
N VAL A 117 -7.47 -21.19 -7.87
CA VAL A 117 -7.86 -22.49 -7.30
C VAL A 117 -9.25 -22.42 -6.68
N LEU A 118 -9.57 -21.34 -5.97
CA LEU A 118 -10.86 -21.15 -5.32
C LEU A 118 -11.99 -21.04 -6.34
N VAL A 119 -11.83 -20.25 -7.40
CA VAL A 119 -12.83 -20.10 -8.48
C VAL A 119 -13.03 -21.40 -9.26
N LEU A 120 -11.98 -22.21 -9.45
CA LEU A 120 -12.12 -23.52 -10.11
C LEU A 120 -13.01 -24.50 -9.33
N ILE A 121 -13.10 -24.36 -8.00
CA ILE A 121 -13.96 -25.18 -7.14
C ILE A 121 -15.40 -24.62 -7.14
N LEU A 122 -15.58 -23.33 -7.40
CA LEU A 122 -16.89 -22.69 -7.40
C LEU A 122 -17.67 -22.97 -8.70
N PRO A 123 -18.97 -23.30 -8.61
CA PRO A 123 -19.80 -23.55 -9.78
C PRO A 123 -20.30 -22.27 -10.48
N PHE A 124 -20.08 -21.09 -9.88
CA PHE A 124 -20.54 -19.80 -10.40
C PHE A 124 -19.36 -19.00 -10.98
N GLN A 125 -19.39 -18.77 -12.30
CA GLN A 125 -18.33 -18.09 -13.06
C GLN A 125 -18.88 -16.93 -13.90
N GLU A 126 -19.95 -16.28 -13.45
CA GLU A 126 -20.48 -15.11 -14.14
C GLU A 126 -19.69 -13.84 -13.79
N MET A 127 -19.52 -12.97 -14.78
CA MET A 127 -18.89 -11.66 -14.55
C MET A 127 -19.85 -10.76 -13.78
N THR A 128 -19.44 -10.33 -12.59
CA THR A 128 -20.19 -9.39 -11.76
C THR A 128 -19.79 -7.95 -12.06
N ASP A 129 -20.66 -6.99 -11.73
CA ASP A 129 -20.41 -5.56 -11.95
C ASP A 129 -19.15 -5.09 -11.20
N GLU A 130 -18.91 -5.61 -9.99
CA GLU A 130 -17.69 -5.29 -9.23
C GLU A 130 -16.41 -5.78 -9.91
N ILE A 131 -16.44 -6.91 -10.63
CA ILE A 131 -15.28 -7.35 -11.42
C ILE A 131 -15.06 -6.36 -12.58
N LEU A 132 -16.11 -6.03 -13.33
CA LEU A 132 -16.03 -5.12 -14.47
C LEU A 132 -15.53 -3.73 -14.06
N ALA A 133 -16.04 -3.19 -12.95
CA ALA A 133 -15.65 -1.90 -12.41
C ALA A 133 -14.15 -1.80 -12.07
N ARG A 134 -13.49 -2.93 -11.75
CA ARG A 134 -12.05 -2.98 -11.42
C ARG A 134 -11.14 -3.22 -12.64
N THR A 135 -11.70 -3.49 -13.83
CA THR A 135 -10.94 -3.64 -15.09
C THR A 135 -10.75 -2.34 -15.86
N GLN A 136 -11.46 -1.27 -15.48
CA GLN A 136 -11.47 0.01 -16.19
C GLN A 136 -10.94 1.16 -15.31
N PRO A 137 -9.63 1.19 -14.99
CA PRO A 137 -9.06 2.31 -14.24
C PRO A 137 -9.12 3.62 -15.04
N ASN A 138 -9.37 4.73 -14.35
CA ASN A 138 -9.47 6.07 -14.93
C ASN A 138 -8.41 7.02 -14.35
N LEU A 139 -8.15 8.14 -15.04
CA LEU A 139 -7.27 9.22 -14.58
C LEU A 139 -7.71 9.78 -13.22
N LEU A 140 -9.01 9.77 -12.92
CA LEU A 140 -9.52 10.19 -11.63
C LEU A 140 -9.02 9.28 -10.50
N ASP A 141 -8.90 7.97 -10.72
CA ASP A 141 -8.37 7.03 -9.73
C ASP A 141 -6.90 7.33 -9.41
N LEU A 142 -6.12 7.74 -10.41
CA LEU A 142 -4.73 8.16 -10.21
C LEU A 142 -4.63 9.43 -9.35
N VAL A 143 -5.49 10.42 -9.60
CA VAL A 143 -5.54 11.64 -8.80
C VAL A 143 -5.94 11.31 -7.35
N ILE A 144 -6.91 10.43 -7.16
CA ILE A 144 -7.31 9.93 -5.83
C ILE A 144 -6.13 9.25 -5.15
N ALA A 145 -5.43 8.35 -5.85
CA ALA A 145 -4.27 7.64 -5.31
C ALA A 145 -3.15 8.60 -4.84
N LEU A 146 -2.90 9.68 -5.58
CA LEU A 146 -1.94 10.72 -5.19
C LEU A 146 -2.33 11.41 -3.89
N PHE A 147 -3.60 11.82 -3.75
CA PHE A 147 -4.09 12.44 -2.51
C PHE A 147 -4.07 11.45 -1.33
N SER A 148 -4.51 10.22 -1.53
CA SER A 148 -4.47 9.16 -0.51
C SER A 148 -3.04 8.86 -0.06
N GLY A 149 -2.08 8.80 -0.99
CA GLY A 149 -0.66 8.62 -0.66
C GLY A 149 -0.09 9.78 0.15
N ALA A 150 -0.43 11.03 -0.19
CA ALA A 150 -0.01 12.20 0.56
C ALA A 150 -0.54 12.19 2.00
N VAL A 151 -1.83 11.85 2.18
CA VAL A 151 -2.45 11.71 3.51
C VAL A 151 -1.81 10.55 4.28
N GLY A 152 -1.57 9.41 3.64
CA GLY A 152 -0.89 8.25 4.23
C GLY A 152 0.50 8.59 4.74
N ALA A 153 1.30 9.32 3.94
CA ALA A 153 2.63 9.77 4.34
C ALA A 153 2.58 10.66 5.60
N VAL A 154 1.62 11.59 5.66
CA VAL A 154 1.39 12.44 6.83
C VAL A 154 0.99 11.62 8.06
N ALA A 155 0.07 10.67 7.90
CA ALA A 155 -0.43 9.83 8.99
C ALA A 155 0.67 8.95 9.60
N ILE A 156 1.56 8.42 8.76
CA ILE A 156 2.67 7.57 9.20
C ILE A 156 3.78 8.38 9.87
N CYS A 157 4.06 9.59 9.36
CA CYS A 157 5.14 10.42 9.88
C CYS A 157 4.78 11.13 11.20
N LYS A 158 3.51 11.19 11.56
CA LYS A 158 3.01 11.81 12.78
C LYS A 158 3.07 10.85 13.96
#